data_AF-A0A954KQK8-F1
#
_entry.id   AF-A0A954KQK8-F1
#
_cell.length_a   1.000
_cell.length_b   1.000
_cell.length_c   1.000
_cell.angle_alpha   90.00
_cell.angle_beta   90.00
_cell.angle_gamma   90.00
#
_symmetry.space_group_name_H-M   'P 1'
#
loop_
_entity.id
_entity.type
_entity.pdbx_description
1 polymer ?
#
loop_
_entity_poly.entity_id
_entity_poly.type
_entity_poly.pdbx_seq_one_letter_code
_entity_poly.pdbx_strand_id
1 'polypeptide(L)'
;MSLLFSSRRYCAVLFLITLLTSFSSGDKLFAGPSTADPNRVFEVQYNEMSQQYWDRSKVAIDIILMVTRKIEDAQATGNLNVVPPREVSEAYAMVEELAFCAGKLNILGEPCARHFSLFSEDAKGILLRFIRDYLELPNVKDRLYSKKSQTELKRLIKAQVSEVTKLQGMIRRQEWQQLDEKVHEISLKIWRYLCWYPDEKITDPVLVQIFKLRPDYADQINAEFKMKADEVLTELAAQYVPPFTSVLENMNSAVEMIAKNGKVSWNNQEMAGPEWITKFTEQVKNTQVEALKYKGIQVSHIVSNPDAEASLETVTSAQRKFITGVIDGFAKAIQNDAARVSGIEAETLYREYLASLTEFLSLLENDELAQPINEAMRELAGKSQSFSRDVAKYTDATGDLLRWRKRMATARAQAWQTKEGYVSFEDLLKSEKIGKLERSRGEDIEIDVRTWLDELNFMREKFVDPENPKLVSVDNLVLSEQKQQLFSPVQNLYCATVEVPKAASQELAQLMADLQANSSGAYPLTLEAQLAVYRALHYDYAQAGGVLTEVEFEGRVTQFAKCDSSDMARERLSRFEEKMNWELLQLRNISISHIKPKWVRTDYFFADVEDSP
;
A
#
# COMPACT_ATOMS: atom_id res chain seq x y z
N MET A 1 -28.06 17.51 67.55
CA MET A 1 -29.09 16.45 67.69
C MET A 1 -29.27 15.80 66.33
N SER A 2 -28.56 14.69 66.13
CA SER A 2 -29.17 13.35 66.03
C SER A 2 -29.58 13.08 64.57
N LEU A 3 -28.63 12.56 63.80
CA LEU A 3 -28.58 11.16 63.36
C LEU A 3 -29.48 10.91 62.15
N LEU A 4 -28.83 10.78 60.99
CA LEU A 4 -29.01 9.74 59.97
C LEU A 4 -28.46 10.29 58.65
N PHE A 5 -27.33 9.76 58.19
CA PHE A 5 -27.03 9.43 56.79
C PHE A 5 -25.57 8.97 56.70
N SER A 6 -25.35 7.73 57.13
CA SER A 6 -24.18 6.94 56.74
C SER A 6 -24.44 6.28 55.38
N SER A 7 -23.35 6.05 54.65
CA SER A 7 -23.22 5.21 53.44
C SER A 7 -23.85 5.72 52.14
N ARG A 8 -23.27 6.78 51.56
CA ARG A 8 -23.23 7.02 50.10
C ARG A 8 -21.88 7.59 49.68
N ARG A 9 -20.82 6.79 49.79
CA ARG A 9 -19.50 7.05 49.17
C ARG A 9 -18.82 5.75 48.71
N TYR A 10 -19.56 4.86 48.05
CA TYR A 10 -18.99 3.69 47.36
C TYR A 10 -19.75 3.25 46.09
N CYS A 11 -20.61 4.11 45.50
CA CYS A 11 -21.34 3.78 44.26
C CYS A 11 -21.17 4.80 43.11
N ALA A 12 -20.26 5.78 43.23
CA ALA A 12 -20.03 6.77 42.16
C ALA A 12 -18.69 6.60 41.42
N VAL A 13 -17.85 5.63 41.83
CA VAL A 13 -16.54 5.35 41.21
C VAL A 13 -16.57 4.05 40.38
N LEU A 14 -17.63 3.24 40.49
CA LEU A 14 -17.83 2.00 39.73
C LEU A 14 -18.85 2.13 38.58
N PHE A 15 -19.48 3.30 38.42
CA PHE A 15 -20.43 3.58 37.33
C PHE A 15 -19.87 4.52 36.24
N LEU A 16 -18.63 5.00 36.43
CA LEU A 16 -17.89 5.80 35.44
C LEU A 16 -16.83 5.00 34.68
N ILE A 17 -16.66 3.71 35.01
CA ILE A 17 -15.73 2.79 34.33
C ILE A 17 -16.46 1.86 33.35
N THR A 18 -17.80 1.80 33.40
CA THR A 18 -18.65 0.96 32.53
C THR A 18 -19.47 1.75 31.50
N LEU A 19 -19.16 3.03 31.31
CA LEU A 19 -19.82 3.93 30.34
C LEU A 19 -18.82 4.55 29.33
N LEU A 20 -17.71 3.85 29.10
CA LEU A 20 -16.73 4.11 28.03
C LEU A 20 -16.63 2.93 27.02
N THR A 21 -17.60 2.01 27.00
CA THR A 21 -17.60 0.84 26.10
C THR A 21 -18.84 0.77 25.20
N SER A 22 -19.28 1.90 24.66
CA SER A 22 -20.29 1.91 23.58
C SER A 22 -20.16 3.18 22.74
N PHE A 23 -19.91 2.99 21.44
CA PHE A 23 -19.88 4.00 20.36
C PHE A 23 -18.59 4.80 20.15
N SER A 24 -17.55 4.08 19.74
CA SER A 24 -16.86 4.41 18.48
C SER A 24 -16.76 3.14 17.64
N SER A 25 -17.71 2.96 16.73
CA SER A 25 -17.66 2.00 15.63
C SER A 25 -16.73 2.51 14.53
N GLY A 26 -15.48 2.79 14.89
CA GLY A 26 -14.38 3.13 13.99
C GLY A 26 -13.17 2.30 14.43
N ASP A 27 -12.49 1.71 13.46
CA ASP A 27 -11.26 0.92 13.59
C ASP A 27 -11.43 -0.49 14.17
N LYS A 28 -12.21 -1.30 13.46
CA LYS A 28 -11.94 -2.74 13.37
C LYS A 28 -11.80 -3.07 11.90
N LEU A 29 -10.71 -3.77 11.57
CA LEU A 29 -10.31 -4.32 10.27
C LEU A 29 -9.14 -3.55 9.61
N PHE A 30 -8.17 -4.36 9.16
CA PHE A 30 -6.91 -4.01 8.47
C PHE A 30 -5.68 -3.73 9.35
N ALA A 31 -5.22 -4.84 9.87
CA ALA A 31 -3.84 -5.16 10.13
C ALA A 31 -2.88 -4.78 8.98
N GLY A 32 -1.65 -4.34 9.30
CA GLY A 32 -0.68 -4.03 8.26
C GLY A 32 0.77 -3.97 8.71
N PRO A 33 1.75 -4.08 7.78
CA PRO A 33 3.09 -3.58 8.03
C PRO A 33 3.08 -2.04 8.00
N SER A 34 4.06 -1.46 8.66
CA SER A 34 4.19 -0.03 8.99
C SER A 34 3.28 0.43 10.14
N THR A 35 3.77 0.22 11.37
CA THR A 35 3.86 1.33 12.32
C THR A 35 5.33 1.75 12.34
N ALA A 36 5.62 3.03 12.60
CA ALA A 36 6.95 3.67 12.54
C ALA A 36 8.07 3.06 13.44
N ASP A 37 7.86 1.86 13.98
CA ASP A 37 8.82 1.08 14.74
C ASP A 37 9.15 -0.20 13.94
N PRO A 38 10.38 -0.35 13.42
CA PRO A 38 10.83 -1.55 12.71
C PRO A 38 10.86 -2.82 13.59
N ASN A 39 10.50 -2.73 14.88
CA ASN A 39 10.29 -3.86 15.79
C ASN A 39 8.80 -4.19 16.05
N ARG A 40 7.84 -3.38 15.57
CA ARG A 40 6.39 -3.62 15.69
C ARG A 40 5.79 -4.01 14.35
N VAL A 41 6.38 -5.08 13.85
CA VAL A 41 6.27 -5.63 12.51
C VAL A 41 4.86 -5.67 11.91
N PHE A 42 3.92 -6.30 12.63
CA PHE A 42 2.79 -6.84 11.91
C PHE A 42 1.58 -7.21 12.76
N GLU A 43 0.43 -7.04 12.14
CA GLU A 43 -0.86 -7.50 12.59
C GLU A 43 -1.48 -8.26 11.40
N VAL A 44 -2.34 -9.23 11.69
CA VAL A 44 -3.18 -9.98 10.73
C VAL A 44 -4.65 -9.63 10.97
N GLN A 45 -5.54 -10.00 10.06
CA GLN A 45 -6.97 -9.90 10.34
C GLN A 45 -7.31 -10.62 11.66
N TYR A 46 -8.26 -10.07 12.44
CA TYR A 46 -8.75 -10.65 13.70
C TYR A 46 -9.61 -11.90 13.45
N ASN A 47 -9.12 -12.85 12.67
CA ASN A 47 -9.66 -14.20 12.62
C ASN A 47 -8.73 -15.12 13.44
N GLU A 48 -9.31 -16.10 14.13
CA GLU A 48 -8.61 -16.94 15.11
C GLU A 48 -7.44 -17.73 14.46
N MET A 49 -7.59 -18.16 13.20
CA MET A 49 -6.58 -18.95 12.51
C MET A 49 -5.37 -18.11 12.07
N SER A 50 -5.60 -16.96 11.45
CA SER A 50 -4.53 -16.03 11.07
C SER A 50 -3.75 -15.60 12.30
N GLN A 51 -4.44 -15.27 13.40
CA GLN A 51 -3.82 -14.89 14.66
C GLN A 51 -2.95 -16.02 15.26
N GLN A 52 -3.38 -17.27 15.13
CA GLN A 52 -2.59 -18.42 15.58
C GLN A 52 -1.25 -18.53 14.84
N TYR A 53 -1.25 -18.46 13.49
CA TYR A 53 -0.01 -18.54 12.70
C TYR A 53 0.85 -17.28 12.85
N TRP A 54 0.20 -16.13 13.06
CA TRP A 54 0.84 -14.86 13.37
C TRP A 54 1.69 -14.93 14.64
N ASP A 55 1.10 -15.38 15.75
CA ASP A 55 1.81 -15.44 17.04
C ASP A 55 2.95 -16.46 17.02
N ARG A 56 2.78 -17.58 16.30
CA ARG A 56 3.87 -18.55 16.05
C ARG A 56 5.01 -17.93 15.26
N SER A 57 4.70 -17.15 14.23
CA SER A 57 5.68 -16.48 13.38
C SER A 57 6.52 -15.47 14.17
N LYS A 58 5.92 -14.71 15.10
CA LYS A 58 6.68 -13.80 15.98
C LYS A 58 7.72 -14.51 16.81
N VAL A 59 7.33 -15.60 17.47
CA VAL A 59 8.25 -16.40 18.30
C VAL A 59 9.39 -16.96 17.44
N ALA A 60 9.09 -17.42 16.23
CA ALA A 60 10.10 -17.91 15.29
C ALA A 60 11.10 -16.79 14.90
N ILE A 61 10.60 -15.61 14.54
CA ILE A 61 11.42 -14.44 14.16
C ILE A 61 12.35 -14.01 15.29
N ASP A 62 11.85 -13.90 16.53
CA ASP A 62 12.66 -13.49 17.68
C ASP A 62 13.87 -14.42 17.88
N ILE A 63 13.65 -15.73 17.77
CA ILE A 63 14.70 -16.73 17.91
C ILE A 63 15.70 -16.66 16.73
N ILE A 64 15.19 -16.53 15.51
CA ILE A 64 16.03 -16.42 14.30
C ILE A 64 16.94 -15.19 14.41
N LEU A 65 16.39 -14.00 14.65
CA LEU A 65 17.12 -12.74 14.76
C LEU A 65 18.20 -12.80 15.85
N MET A 66 17.86 -13.36 17.01
CA MET A 66 18.83 -13.52 18.10
C MET A 66 20.03 -14.37 17.66
N VAL A 67 19.82 -15.45 16.92
CA VAL A 67 20.89 -16.38 16.53
C VAL A 67 21.67 -15.88 15.31
N THR A 68 21.01 -15.33 14.30
CA THR A 68 21.69 -14.78 13.11
C THR A 68 22.59 -13.61 13.49
N ARG A 69 22.16 -12.74 14.41
CA ARG A 69 23.02 -11.66 14.93
C ARG A 69 24.26 -12.20 15.65
N LYS A 70 24.13 -13.25 16.47
CA LYS A 70 25.28 -13.92 17.09
C LYS A 70 26.23 -14.53 16.07
N ILE A 71 25.69 -15.06 14.97
CA ILE A 71 26.48 -15.61 13.85
C ILE A 71 27.29 -14.50 13.18
N GLU A 72 26.67 -13.36 12.89
CA GLU A 72 27.34 -12.19 12.31
C GLU A 72 28.46 -11.68 13.21
N ASP A 73 28.20 -11.51 14.51
CA ASP A 73 29.20 -11.11 15.50
C ASP A 73 30.38 -12.12 15.57
N ALA A 74 30.07 -13.42 15.49
CA ALA A 74 31.07 -14.48 15.50
C ALA A 74 31.91 -14.51 14.21
N GLN A 75 31.30 -14.21 13.07
CA GLN A 75 32.00 -14.09 11.78
C GLN A 75 32.90 -12.85 11.75
N ALA A 76 32.42 -11.71 12.24
CA ALA A 76 33.20 -10.47 12.33
C ALA A 76 34.44 -10.62 13.22
N THR A 77 34.34 -11.42 14.30
CA THR A 77 35.46 -11.70 15.21
C THR A 77 36.30 -12.91 14.79
N GLY A 78 35.89 -13.65 13.75
CA GLY A 78 36.54 -14.89 13.30
C GLY A 78 36.43 -16.05 14.29
N ASN A 79 35.57 -15.95 15.32
CA ASN A 79 35.44 -16.96 16.37
C ASN A 79 34.06 -17.61 16.35
N LEU A 80 33.84 -18.53 15.39
CA LEU A 80 32.56 -19.23 15.22
C LEU A 80 32.17 -20.12 16.42
N ASN A 81 33.10 -20.49 17.30
CA ASN A 81 32.84 -21.34 18.47
C ASN A 81 31.95 -20.69 19.54
N VAL A 82 31.74 -19.36 19.47
CA VAL A 82 30.87 -18.65 20.41
C VAL A 82 29.38 -18.91 20.16
N VAL A 83 29.02 -19.42 18.98
CA VAL A 83 27.64 -19.76 18.62
C VAL A 83 27.39 -21.24 18.92
N PRO A 84 26.54 -21.60 19.92
CA PRO A 84 26.33 -22.98 20.28
C PRO A 84 25.56 -23.75 19.19
N PRO A 85 25.98 -25.00 18.84
CA PRO A 85 25.26 -25.81 17.84
C PRO A 85 23.78 -26.01 18.14
N ARG A 86 23.42 -26.07 19.43
CA ARG A 86 22.02 -26.19 19.85
C ARG A 86 21.18 -24.96 19.48
N GLU A 87 21.75 -23.76 19.55
CA GLU A 87 21.04 -22.53 19.18
C GLU A 87 20.82 -22.47 17.66
N VAL A 88 21.83 -22.87 16.88
CA VAL A 88 21.74 -22.97 15.41
C VAL A 88 20.68 -24.00 14.99
N SER A 89 20.66 -25.16 15.63
CA SER A 89 19.61 -26.18 15.42
C SER A 89 18.21 -25.65 15.72
N GLU A 90 18.04 -24.86 16.78
CA GLU A 90 16.75 -24.28 17.17
C GLU A 90 16.33 -23.21 16.16
N ALA A 91 17.24 -22.30 15.79
CA ALA A 91 16.99 -21.28 14.77
C ALA A 91 16.61 -21.90 13.43
N TYR A 92 17.28 -22.98 13.00
CA TYR A 92 16.94 -23.68 11.77
C TYR A 92 15.53 -24.29 11.83
N ALA A 93 15.14 -24.87 12.98
CA ALA A 93 13.77 -25.34 13.16
C ALA A 93 12.77 -24.18 13.12
N MET A 94 13.11 -23.02 13.70
CA MET A 94 12.25 -21.83 13.64
C MET A 94 12.14 -21.25 12.22
N VAL A 95 13.18 -21.37 11.38
CA VAL A 95 13.10 -21.03 9.95
C VAL A 95 12.05 -21.89 9.25
N GLU A 96 12.04 -23.20 9.50
CA GLU A 96 11.05 -24.12 8.92
C GLU A 96 9.63 -23.87 9.49
N GLU A 97 9.52 -23.47 10.76
CA GLU A 97 8.27 -23.02 11.39
C GLU A 97 7.71 -21.76 10.72
N LEU A 98 8.58 -20.78 10.48
CA LEU A 98 8.20 -19.53 9.83
C LEU A 98 7.78 -19.77 8.38
N ALA A 99 8.49 -20.61 7.64
CA ALA A 99 8.12 -21.00 6.28
C ALA A 99 6.76 -21.71 6.23
N PHE A 100 6.47 -22.58 7.21
CA PHE A 100 5.17 -23.22 7.35
C PHE A 100 4.06 -22.20 7.63
N CYS A 101 4.26 -21.31 8.61
CA CYS A 101 3.27 -20.28 8.96
C CYS A 101 3.04 -19.31 7.78
N ALA A 102 4.10 -18.91 7.09
CA ALA A 102 4.04 -18.10 5.87
C ALA A 102 3.15 -18.77 4.81
N GLY A 103 3.35 -20.06 4.55
CA GLY A 103 2.51 -20.81 3.61
C GLY A 103 1.02 -20.81 3.99
N LYS A 104 0.70 -20.96 5.28
CA LYS A 104 -0.68 -20.91 5.77
C LYS A 104 -1.31 -19.53 5.67
N LEU A 105 -0.58 -18.51 6.11
CA LEU A 105 -0.98 -17.11 6.01
C LEU A 105 -1.19 -16.71 4.54
N ASN A 106 -0.38 -17.24 3.62
CA ASN A 106 -0.52 -16.96 2.18
C ASN A 106 -1.82 -17.52 1.62
N ILE A 107 -2.20 -18.75 2.01
CA ILE A 107 -3.48 -19.33 1.60
C ILE A 107 -4.66 -18.56 2.23
N LEU A 108 -4.49 -18.02 3.44
CA LEU A 108 -5.51 -17.18 4.09
C LEU A 108 -5.59 -15.76 3.51
N GLY A 109 -4.74 -15.42 2.53
CA GLY A 109 -4.69 -14.10 1.91
C GLY A 109 -4.12 -13.02 2.84
N GLU A 110 -3.31 -13.40 3.82
CA GLU A 110 -2.71 -12.47 4.76
C GLU A 110 -1.45 -11.80 4.15
N PRO A 111 -1.39 -10.44 4.10
CA PRO A 111 -0.29 -9.73 3.45
C PRO A 111 1.10 -10.03 4.02
N CYS A 112 1.19 -10.36 5.31
CA CYS A 112 2.46 -10.64 5.99
C CYS A 112 3.12 -11.95 5.54
N ALA A 113 2.38 -12.85 4.90
CA ALA A 113 2.83 -14.19 4.52
C ALA A 113 4.07 -14.18 3.63
N ARG A 114 4.09 -13.33 2.60
CA ARG A 114 5.23 -13.22 1.67
C ARG A 114 6.49 -12.77 2.38
N HIS A 115 6.35 -11.77 3.27
CA HIS A 115 7.48 -11.26 4.03
C HIS A 115 8.10 -12.35 4.91
N PHE A 116 7.27 -13.17 5.58
CA PHE A 116 7.74 -14.31 6.36
C PHE A 116 8.43 -15.37 5.52
N SER A 117 7.93 -15.63 4.31
CA SER A 117 8.58 -16.52 3.35
C SER A 117 10.00 -16.04 3.03
N LEU A 118 10.14 -14.76 2.64
CA LEU A 118 11.44 -14.17 2.31
C LEU A 118 12.41 -14.17 3.49
N PHE A 119 11.93 -13.77 4.69
CA PHE A 119 12.74 -13.78 5.89
C PHE A 119 13.22 -15.21 6.24
N SER A 120 12.35 -16.20 6.09
CA SER A 120 12.71 -17.60 6.32
C SER A 120 13.76 -18.11 5.32
N GLU A 121 13.64 -17.76 4.03
CA GLU A 121 14.56 -18.19 2.98
C GLU A 121 15.98 -17.65 3.18
N ASP A 122 16.11 -16.38 3.54
CA ASP A 122 17.42 -15.79 3.82
C ASP A 122 18.03 -16.27 5.13
N ALA A 123 17.24 -16.32 6.20
CA ALA A 123 17.71 -16.89 7.46
C ALA A 123 18.19 -18.33 7.26
N LYS A 124 17.52 -19.12 6.40
CA LYS A 124 17.99 -20.44 5.97
C LYS A 124 19.35 -20.36 5.29
N GLY A 125 19.53 -19.42 4.35
CA GLY A 125 20.79 -19.17 3.67
C GLY A 125 21.94 -18.83 4.64
N ILE A 126 21.71 -17.90 5.57
CA ILE A 126 22.68 -17.52 6.62
C ILE A 126 23.06 -18.74 7.45
N LEU A 127 22.07 -19.48 7.96
CA LEU A 127 22.30 -20.66 8.79
C LEU A 127 23.05 -21.76 8.04
N LEU A 128 22.69 -22.04 6.78
CA LEU A 128 23.38 -23.05 5.97
C LEU A 128 24.84 -22.67 5.69
N ARG A 129 25.12 -21.40 5.38
CA ARG A 129 26.50 -20.89 5.24
C ARG A 129 27.29 -21.05 6.53
N PHE A 130 26.71 -20.65 7.66
CA PHE A 130 27.33 -20.83 8.97
C PHE A 130 27.59 -22.31 9.27
N ILE A 131 26.61 -23.19 9.04
CA ILE A 131 26.75 -24.65 9.27
C ILE A 131 27.91 -25.20 8.44
N ARG A 132 28.00 -24.85 7.15
CA ARG A 132 29.11 -25.24 6.27
C ARG A 132 30.45 -24.82 6.86
N ASP A 133 30.60 -23.54 7.16
CA ASP A 133 31.86 -22.96 7.67
C ASP A 133 32.22 -23.54 9.07
N TYR A 134 31.22 -23.78 9.92
CA TYR A 134 31.40 -24.37 11.23
C TYR A 134 31.86 -25.83 11.16
N LEU A 135 31.36 -26.59 10.18
CA LEU A 135 31.77 -27.98 9.95
C LEU A 135 33.21 -28.13 9.43
N GLU A 136 33.78 -27.08 8.85
CA GLU A 136 35.19 -27.04 8.42
C GLU A 136 36.16 -26.83 9.59
N LEU A 137 35.67 -26.44 10.77
CA LEU A 137 36.52 -26.26 11.95
C LEU A 137 37.11 -27.60 12.44
N PRO A 138 38.36 -27.60 12.93
CA PRO A 138 39.02 -28.81 13.43
C PRO A 138 38.20 -29.52 14.51
N ASN A 139 38.04 -30.85 14.37
CA ASN A 139 37.34 -31.74 15.31
C ASN A 139 35.83 -31.48 15.50
N VAL A 140 35.24 -30.49 14.81
CA VAL A 140 33.80 -30.21 14.93
C VAL A 140 32.98 -31.31 14.27
N LYS A 141 33.36 -31.74 13.06
CA LYS A 141 32.72 -32.86 12.37
C LYS A 141 32.75 -34.13 13.22
N ASP A 142 33.90 -34.49 13.80
CA ASP A 142 34.00 -35.68 14.66
C ASP A 142 33.12 -35.60 15.91
N ARG A 143 32.94 -34.40 16.47
CA ARG A 143 32.07 -34.17 17.63
C ARG A 143 30.59 -34.25 17.25
N LEU A 144 30.18 -33.58 16.16
CA LEU A 144 28.77 -33.53 15.74
C LEU A 144 28.31 -34.86 15.12
N TYR A 145 29.19 -35.55 14.40
CA TYR A 145 28.94 -36.86 13.77
C TYR A 145 29.35 -38.01 14.69
N SER A 146 29.57 -37.74 15.98
CA SER A 146 29.92 -38.77 16.94
C SER A 146 28.86 -39.88 16.99
N LYS A 147 29.28 -41.10 17.37
CA LYS A 147 28.36 -42.22 17.58
C LYS A 147 27.20 -41.87 18.51
N LYS A 148 27.43 -40.97 19.48
CA LYS A 148 26.39 -40.49 20.41
C LYS A 148 25.31 -39.71 19.67
N SER A 149 25.68 -38.72 18.87
CA SER A 149 24.74 -37.91 18.07
C SER A 149 23.96 -38.76 17.07
N GLN A 150 24.64 -39.68 16.38
CA GLN A 150 23.98 -40.61 15.45
C GLN A 150 23.01 -41.56 16.17
N THR A 151 23.35 -42.01 17.39
CA THR A 151 22.47 -42.85 18.20
C THR A 151 21.24 -42.07 18.66
N GLU A 152 21.40 -40.80 19.01
CA GLU A 152 20.30 -39.93 19.41
C GLU A 152 19.36 -39.63 18.24
N LEU A 153 19.89 -39.35 17.05
CA LEU A 153 19.09 -39.23 15.82
C LEU A 153 18.32 -40.53 15.53
N LYS A 154 18.98 -41.70 15.58
CA LYS A 154 18.33 -43.00 15.40
C LYS A 154 17.23 -43.25 16.45
N ARG A 155 17.45 -42.84 17.71
CA ARG A 155 16.45 -42.95 18.78
C ARG A 155 15.24 -42.06 18.48
N LEU A 156 15.48 -40.84 18.03
CA LEU A 156 14.43 -39.89 17.68
C LEU A 156 13.60 -40.38 16.49
N ILE A 157 14.24 -40.89 15.44
CA ILE A 157 13.59 -41.51 14.28
C ILE A 157 12.78 -42.73 14.71
N LYS A 158 13.36 -43.63 15.53
CA LYS A 158 12.65 -44.81 16.04
C LYS A 158 11.41 -44.43 16.86
N ALA A 159 11.44 -43.32 17.58
CA ALA A 159 10.28 -42.81 18.31
C ALA A 159 9.16 -42.33 17.37
N GLN A 160 9.46 -41.99 16.11
CA GLN A 160 8.44 -41.60 15.12
C GLN A 160 7.74 -42.79 14.45
N VAL A 161 8.25 -44.02 14.61
CA VAL A 161 7.64 -45.22 14.00
C VAL A 161 6.18 -45.40 14.42
N SER A 162 5.87 -45.19 15.70
CA SER A 162 4.49 -45.26 16.19
C SER A 162 3.62 -44.11 15.71
N GLU A 163 4.21 -42.97 15.35
CA GLU A 163 3.48 -41.83 14.82
C GLU A 163 3.02 -42.10 13.37
N VAL A 164 3.77 -42.86 12.56
CA VAL A 164 3.35 -43.23 11.19
C VAL A 164 1.96 -43.86 11.17
N THR A 165 1.69 -44.81 12.07
CA THR A 165 0.38 -45.47 12.17
C THR A 165 -0.72 -44.48 12.61
N LYS A 166 -0.40 -43.52 13.47
CA LYS A 166 -1.34 -42.47 13.88
C LYS A 166 -1.67 -41.54 12.71
N LEU A 167 -0.65 -41.07 11.98
CA LEU A 167 -0.81 -40.21 10.80
C LEU A 167 -1.68 -40.90 9.73
N GLN A 168 -1.44 -42.18 9.44
CA GLN A 168 -2.29 -42.97 8.54
C GLN A 168 -3.74 -43.10 9.05
N GLY A 169 -3.92 -43.18 10.37
CA GLY A 169 -5.24 -43.13 11.00
C GLY A 169 -5.95 -41.79 10.81
N MET A 170 -5.22 -40.67 10.93
CA MET A 170 -5.75 -39.31 10.71
C MET A 170 -6.16 -39.10 9.25
N ILE A 171 -5.38 -39.61 8.28
CA ILE A 171 -5.75 -39.63 6.85
C ILE A 171 -7.08 -40.36 6.63
N ARG A 172 -7.26 -41.54 7.23
CA ARG A 172 -8.52 -42.31 7.12
C ARG A 172 -9.71 -41.59 7.74
N ARG A 173 -9.48 -40.80 8.79
CA ARG A 173 -10.49 -39.97 9.46
C ARG A 173 -10.67 -38.59 8.82
N GLN A 174 -9.89 -38.26 7.79
CA GLN A 174 -9.89 -36.95 7.14
C GLN A 174 -9.61 -35.79 8.09
N GLU A 175 -8.78 -36.01 9.12
CA GLU A 175 -8.38 -34.99 10.10
C GLU A 175 -7.22 -34.13 9.55
N TRP A 176 -7.41 -33.48 8.40
CA TRP A 176 -6.32 -32.89 7.61
C TRP A 176 -5.54 -31.79 8.33
N GLN A 177 -6.22 -30.83 8.97
CA GLN A 177 -5.55 -29.76 9.73
C GLN A 177 -4.68 -30.32 10.87
N GLN A 178 -5.20 -31.29 11.63
CA GLN A 178 -4.46 -31.91 12.73
C GLN A 178 -3.30 -32.77 12.19
N LEU A 179 -3.49 -33.42 11.04
CA LEU A 179 -2.46 -34.21 10.37
C LEU A 179 -1.27 -33.32 9.97
N ASP A 180 -1.54 -32.18 9.34
CA ASP A 180 -0.50 -31.27 8.87
C ASP A 180 0.28 -30.64 10.02
N GLU A 181 -0.41 -30.16 11.06
CA GLU A 181 0.23 -29.70 12.30
C GLU A 181 1.09 -30.79 12.93
N LYS A 182 0.62 -32.04 12.93
CA LYS A 182 1.37 -33.16 13.52
C LYS A 182 2.60 -33.52 12.71
N VAL A 183 2.49 -33.57 11.38
CA VAL A 183 3.63 -33.80 10.48
C VAL A 183 4.64 -32.68 10.63
N HIS A 184 4.19 -31.43 10.72
CA HIS A 184 5.06 -30.29 10.94
C HIS A 184 5.76 -30.33 12.31
N GLU A 185 5.06 -30.64 13.39
CA GLU A 185 5.65 -30.85 14.73
C GLU A 185 6.77 -31.92 14.70
N ILE A 186 6.54 -33.04 14.00
CA ILE A 186 7.54 -34.09 13.80
C ILE A 186 8.73 -33.56 12.99
N SER A 187 8.46 -32.79 11.92
CA SER A 187 9.47 -32.17 11.07
C SER A 187 10.39 -31.25 11.88
N LEU A 188 9.84 -30.37 12.73
CA LEU A 188 10.61 -29.48 13.60
C LEU A 188 11.52 -30.24 14.58
N LYS A 189 11.07 -31.38 15.11
CA LYS A 189 11.90 -32.22 15.99
C LYS A 189 13.08 -32.84 15.24
N ILE A 190 12.86 -33.23 13.99
CA ILE A 190 13.87 -33.86 13.14
C ILE A 190 14.86 -32.82 12.61
N TRP A 191 14.38 -31.64 12.18
CA TRP A 191 15.21 -30.58 11.60
C TRP A 191 16.28 -30.05 12.55
N ARG A 192 16.00 -30.02 13.86
CA ARG A 192 17.00 -29.74 14.90
C ARG A 192 18.25 -30.62 14.81
N TYR A 193 18.15 -31.80 14.21
CA TYR A 193 19.28 -32.71 14.01
C TYR A 193 19.75 -32.75 12.55
N LEU A 194 18.83 -32.78 11.59
CA LEU A 194 19.16 -32.92 10.17
C LEU A 194 19.84 -31.67 9.56
N CYS A 195 19.66 -30.48 10.14
CA CYS A 195 20.34 -29.27 9.65
C CYS A 195 21.87 -29.41 9.57
N TRP A 196 22.47 -30.24 10.42
CA TRP A 196 23.91 -30.53 10.42
C TRP A 196 24.36 -31.53 9.34
N TYR A 197 23.43 -32.08 8.55
CA TYR A 197 23.69 -33.06 7.50
C TYR A 197 23.13 -32.56 6.14
N PRO A 198 23.55 -31.37 5.66
CA PRO A 198 22.92 -30.73 4.50
C PRO A 198 23.05 -31.54 3.19
N ASP A 199 24.11 -32.33 3.05
CA ASP A 199 24.38 -33.14 1.86
C ASP A 199 23.82 -34.57 1.94
N GLU A 200 23.33 -35.01 3.10
CA GLU A 200 22.78 -36.35 3.26
C GLU A 200 21.33 -36.39 2.82
N LYS A 201 21.05 -37.17 1.77
CA LYS A 201 19.68 -37.48 1.40
C LYS A 201 19.00 -38.21 2.56
N ILE A 202 17.77 -37.79 2.88
CA ILE A 202 16.93 -38.49 3.84
C ILE A 202 16.57 -39.87 3.25
N THR A 203 17.34 -40.89 3.60
CA THR A 203 17.13 -42.27 3.13
C THR A 203 16.47 -43.15 4.19
N ASP A 204 16.29 -42.66 5.41
CA ASP A 204 15.66 -43.45 6.48
C ASP A 204 14.20 -43.79 6.11
N PRO A 205 13.81 -45.07 6.06
CA PRO A 205 12.48 -45.49 5.61
C PRO A 205 11.33 -44.86 6.39
N VAL A 206 11.51 -44.56 7.68
CA VAL A 206 10.47 -43.96 8.54
C VAL A 206 10.26 -42.50 8.15
N LEU A 207 11.35 -41.76 8.01
CA LEU A 207 11.30 -40.35 7.59
C LEU A 207 10.78 -40.21 6.17
N VAL A 208 11.22 -41.10 5.27
CA VAL A 208 10.72 -41.17 3.90
C VAL A 208 9.21 -41.46 3.90
N GLN A 209 8.72 -42.37 4.74
CA GLN A 209 7.27 -42.60 4.86
C GLN A 209 6.54 -41.36 5.35
N ILE A 210 7.01 -40.68 6.40
CA ILE A 210 6.36 -39.48 6.95
C ILE A 210 6.35 -38.33 5.94
N PHE A 211 7.48 -38.03 5.32
CA PHE A 211 7.58 -36.92 4.37
C PHE A 211 6.90 -37.21 3.02
N LYS A 212 6.78 -38.49 2.62
CA LYS A 212 5.97 -38.87 1.46
C LYS A 212 4.47 -38.70 1.67
N LEU A 213 3.98 -38.62 2.92
CA LEU A 213 2.58 -38.32 3.16
C LEU A 213 2.21 -36.89 2.75
N ARG A 214 3.15 -35.93 2.80
CA ARG A 214 2.85 -34.51 2.52
C ARG A 214 2.20 -34.29 1.14
N PRO A 215 2.77 -34.77 0.02
CA PRO A 215 2.10 -34.67 -1.28
C PRO A 215 0.71 -35.30 -1.30
N ASP A 216 0.50 -36.40 -0.57
CA ASP A 216 -0.75 -37.18 -0.60
C ASP A 216 -1.93 -36.47 0.08
N TYR A 217 -1.69 -35.55 1.04
CA TYR A 217 -2.73 -34.78 1.72
C TYR A 217 -2.66 -33.27 1.48
N ALA A 218 -1.59 -32.75 0.87
CA ALA A 218 -1.37 -31.32 0.64
C ALA A 218 -2.51 -30.69 -0.16
N ASP A 219 -3.01 -31.38 -1.19
CA ASP A 219 -4.10 -30.86 -2.01
C ASP A 219 -5.41 -30.75 -1.22
N GLN A 220 -5.70 -31.72 -0.35
CA GLN A 220 -6.91 -31.77 0.47
C GLN A 220 -6.87 -30.69 1.56
N ILE A 221 -5.75 -30.53 2.26
CA ILE A 221 -5.64 -29.46 3.25
C ILE A 221 -5.63 -28.08 2.60
N ASN A 222 -4.97 -27.93 1.46
CA ASN A 222 -5.00 -26.67 0.72
C ASN A 222 -6.43 -26.36 0.26
N ALA A 223 -7.22 -27.36 -0.15
CA ALA A 223 -8.64 -27.17 -0.46
C ALA A 223 -9.45 -26.69 0.75
N GLU A 224 -9.26 -27.26 1.95
CA GLU A 224 -9.94 -26.78 3.16
C GLU A 224 -9.55 -25.35 3.54
N PHE A 225 -8.26 -25.01 3.47
CA PHE A 225 -7.80 -23.65 3.73
C PHE A 225 -8.30 -22.68 2.67
N LYS A 226 -8.35 -23.08 1.40
CA LYS A 226 -8.94 -22.30 0.31
C LYS A 226 -10.42 -22.03 0.53
N MET A 227 -11.20 -23.05 0.93
CA MET A 227 -12.62 -22.85 1.26
C MET A 227 -12.80 -21.82 2.39
N LYS A 228 -12.00 -21.91 3.46
CA LYS A 228 -12.05 -20.91 4.54
C LYS A 228 -11.60 -19.52 4.08
N ALA A 229 -10.58 -19.46 3.24
CA ALA A 229 -10.12 -18.20 2.65
C ALA A 229 -11.19 -17.58 1.74
N ASP A 230 -11.93 -18.41 0.99
CA ASP A 230 -13.06 -17.99 0.15
C ASP A 230 -14.24 -17.47 0.98
N GLU A 231 -14.53 -18.10 2.12
CA GLU A 231 -15.53 -17.60 3.07
C GLU A 231 -15.17 -16.21 3.60
N VAL A 232 -13.91 -16.03 4.02
CA VAL A 232 -13.37 -14.74 4.48
C VAL A 232 -13.38 -13.70 3.35
N LEU A 233 -12.92 -14.08 2.15
CA LEU A 233 -12.94 -13.25 0.96
C LEU A 233 -14.36 -12.80 0.63
N THR A 234 -15.33 -13.71 0.66
CA THR A 234 -16.73 -13.41 0.36
C THR A 234 -17.31 -12.43 1.38
N GLU A 235 -17.03 -12.63 2.66
CA GLU A 235 -17.48 -11.73 3.73
C GLU A 235 -16.88 -10.33 3.58
N LEU A 236 -15.56 -10.22 3.36
CA LEU A 236 -14.87 -8.96 3.20
C LEU A 236 -15.23 -8.25 1.89
N ALA A 237 -15.27 -8.99 0.79
CA ALA A 237 -15.66 -8.46 -0.51
C ALA A 237 -17.09 -7.91 -0.46
N ALA A 238 -18.01 -8.57 0.25
CA ALA A 238 -19.38 -8.08 0.46
C ALA A 238 -19.45 -6.75 1.23
N GLN A 239 -18.51 -6.50 2.15
CA GLN A 239 -18.45 -5.24 2.91
C GLN A 239 -17.96 -4.05 2.08
N TYR A 240 -17.12 -4.30 1.07
CA TYR A 240 -16.47 -3.25 0.29
C TYR A 240 -16.83 -3.29 -1.20
N VAL A 241 -17.96 -3.90 -1.58
CA VAL A 241 -18.41 -3.90 -2.98
C VAL A 241 -18.61 -2.44 -3.44
N PRO A 242 -17.89 -1.98 -4.46
CA PRO A 242 -17.99 -0.59 -4.89
C PRO A 242 -19.39 -0.30 -5.43
N PRO A 243 -20.12 0.71 -4.92
CA PRO A 243 -21.50 0.99 -5.27
C PRO A 243 -21.62 1.73 -6.62
N PHE A 244 -20.83 1.37 -7.63
CA PHE A 244 -20.77 2.08 -8.92
C PHE A 244 -22.15 2.24 -9.55
N THR A 245 -22.94 1.17 -9.61
CA THR A 245 -24.27 1.18 -10.25
C THR A 245 -25.24 2.09 -9.50
N SER A 246 -25.40 1.91 -8.19
CA SER A 246 -26.35 2.70 -7.40
C SER A 246 -25.96 4.18 -7.32
N VAL A 247 -24.67 4.48 -7.30
CA VAL A 247 -24.18 5.87 -7.35
C VAL A 247 -24.49 6.52 -8.70
N LEU A 248 -24.31 5.82 -9.82
CA LEU A 248 -24.71 6.33 -11.15
C LEU A 248 -26.23 6.46 -11.31
N GLU A 249 -27.02 5.56 -10.73
CA GLU A 249 -28.49 5.68 -10.71
C GLU A 249 -28.95 6.92 -9.93
N ASN A 250 -28.34 7.18 -8.76
CA ASN A 250 -28.56 8.39 -7.98
C ASN A 250 -28.17 9.64 -8.77
N MET A 251 -27.07 9.58 -9.51
CA MET A 251 -26.62 10.65 -10.38
C MET A 251 -27.63 10.94 -11.50
N ASN A 252 -28.06 9.91 -12.22
CA ASN A 252 -29.04 10.06 -13.31
C ASN A 252 -30.35 10.66 -12.78
N SER A 253 -30.80 10.21 -11.61
CA SER A 253 -31.98 10.77 -10.93
C SER A 253 -31.78 12.26 -10.61
N ALA A 254 -30.62 12.65 -10.09
CA ALA A 254 -30.29 14.05 -9.81
C ALA A 254 -30.28 14.91 -11.08
N VAL A 255 -29.64 14.42 -12.15
CA VAL A 255 -29.58 15.07 -13.46
C VAL A 255 -30.99 15.29 -14.04
N GLU A 256 -31.88 14.31 -13.90
CA GLU A 256 -33.30 14.45 -14.30
C GLU A 256 -34.05 15.51 -13.48
N MET A 257 -33.77 15.64 -12.19
CA MET A 257 -34.41 16.68 -11.36
C MET A 257 -33.89 18.08 -11.73
N ILE A 258 -32.58 18.23 -11.98
CA ILE A 258 -32.00 19.48 -12.49
C ILE A 258 -32.69 19.90 -13.79
N ALA A 259 -32.93 18.96 -14.71
CA ALA A 259 -33.68 19.23 -15.95
C ALA A 259 -35.10 19.76 -15.68
N LYS A 260 -35.79 19.24 -14.65
CA LYS A 260 -37.19 19.59 -14.35
C LYS A 260 -37.33 20.92 -13.62
N ASN A 261 -36.49 21.19 -12.62
CA ASN A 261 -36.68 22.33 -11.73
C ASN A 261 -35.38 23.03 -11.29
N GLY A 262 -34.22 22.59 -11.79
CA GLY A 262 -32.91 23.17 -11.44
C GLY A 262 -32.40 22.84 -10.05
N LYS A 263 -33.02 21.89 -9.35
CA LYS A 263 -32.69 21.55 -7.97
C LYS A 263 -32.62 20.04 -7.76
N VAL A 264 -31.74 19.64 -6.86
CA VAL A 264 -31.59 18.26 -6.40
C VAL A 264 -31.95 18.19 -4.91
N SER A 265 -32.66 17.14 -4.50
CA SER A 265 -32.85 16.81 -3.09
C SER A 265 -31.71 15.88 -2.66
N TRP A 266 -30.90 16.32 -1.72
CA TRP A 266 -29.79 15.56 -1.16
C TRP A 266 -29.87 15.62 0.36
N ASN A 267 -29.97 14.45 1.02
CA ASN A 267 -30.18 14.37 2.48
C ASN A 267 -31.33 15.27 3.00
N ASN A 268 -32.45 15.32 2.26
CA ASN A 268 -33.62 16.16 2.53
C ASN A 268 -33.38 17.68 2.41
N GLN A 269 -32.28 18.11 1.80
CA GLN A 269 -32.01 19.51 1.48
C GLN A 269 -32.10 19.72 -0.04
N GLU A 270 -32.84 20.73 -0.46
CA GLU A 270 -32.80 21.19 -1.84
C GLU A 270 -31.52 21.99 -2.09
N MET A 271 -30.79 21.62 -3.13
CA MET A 271 -29.55 22.30 -3.53
C MET A 271 -29.51 22.50 -5.04
N ALA A 272 -28.78 23.51 -5.48
CA ALA A 272 -28.58 23.79 -6.90
C ALA A 272 -27.58 22.79 -7.51
N GLY A 273 -27.52 22.73 -8.84
CA GLY A 273 -26.58 21.88 -9.57
C GLY A 273 -25.12 22.02 -9.12
N PRO A 274 -24.55 23.23 -8.98
CA PRO A 274 -23.17 23.41 -8.51
C PRO A 274 -22.91 22.88 -7.10
N GLU A 275 -23.84 23.10 -6.16
CA GLU A 275 -23.73 22.58 -4.79
C GLU A 275 -23.80 21.06 -4.77
N TRP A 276 -24.67 20.48 -5.59
CA TRP A 276 -24.78 19.04 -5.77
C TRP A 276 -23.49 18.43 -6.33
N ILE A 277 -22.84 19.05 -7.33
CA ILE A 277 -21.56 18.57 -7.87
C ILE A 277 -20.50 18.46 -6.77
N THR A 278 -20.43 19.44 -5.86
CA THR A 278 -19.48 19.41 -4.74
C THR A 278 -19.75 18.21 -3.82
N LYS A 279 -21.01 17.98 -3.46
CA LYS A 279 -21.39 16.83 -2.61
C LYS A 279 -21.22 15.48 -3.32
N PHE A 280 -21.48 15.44 -4.62
CA PHE A 280 -21.35 14.24 -5.42
C PHE A 280 -19.87 13.88 -5.65
N THR A 281 -18.98 14.87 -5.75
CA THR A 281 -17.52 14.66 -5.82
C THR A 281 -17.00 13.90 -4.59
N GLU A 282 -17.50 14.23 -3.39
CA GLU A 282 -17.20 13.47 -2.17
C GLU A 282 -17.71 12.03 -2.23
N GLN A 283 -18.93 11.81 -2.77
CA GLN A 283 -19.45 10.46 -2.96
C GLN A 283 -18.58 9.66 -3.94
N VAL A 284 -18.13 10.29 -5.03
CA VAL A 284 -17.21 9.69 -6.01
C VAL A 284 -15.91 9.28 -5.35
N LYS A 285 -15.28 10.15 -4.55
CA LYS A 285 -14.05 9.80 -3.79
C LYS A 285 -14.26 8.57 -2.91
N ASN A 286 -15.34 8.53 -2.14
CA ASN A 286 -15.64 7.41 -1.24
C ASN A 286 -15.86 6.09 -1.99
N THR A 287 -16.59 6.12 -3.11
CA THR A 287 -16.79 4.95 -3.99
C THR A 287 -15.47 4.43 -4.57
N GLN A 288 -14.51 5.32 -4.84
CA GLN A 288 -13.19 4.94 -5.34
C GLN A 288 -12.32 4.32 -4.26
N VAL A 289 -12.39 4.82 -3.01
CA VAL A 289 -11.75 4.19 -1.86
C VAL A 289 -12.26 2.78 -1.65
N GLU A 290 -13.57 2.56 -1.74
CA GLU A 290 -14.17 1.23 -1.65
C GLU A 290 -13.68 0.32 -2.78
N ALA A 291 -13.54 0.84 -4.00
CA ALA A 291 -12.93 0.12 -5.11
C ALA A 291 -11.47 -0.28 -4.84
N LEU A 292 -10.66 0.62 -4.26
CA LEU A 292 -9.29 0.30 -3.89
C LEU A 292 -9.24 -0.80 -2.82
N LYS A 293 -10.05 -0.69 -1.77
CA LYS A 293 -10.17 -1.72 -0.72
C LYS A 293 -10.56 -3.07 -1.30
N TYR A 294 -11.59 -3.09 -2.13
CA TYR A 294 -12.06 -4.30 -2.81
C TYR A 294 -10.94 -4.96 -3.61
N LYS A 295 -10.22 -4.18 -4.42
CA LYS A 295 -9.12 -4.71 -5.22
C LYS A 295 -7.97 -5.20 -4.35
N GLY A 296 -7.64 -4.51 -3.26
CA GLY A 296 -6.65 -4.99 -2.29
C GLY A 296 -6.99 -6.36 -1.72
N ILE A 297 -8.27 -6.54 -1.32
CA ILE A 297 -8.80 -7.82 -0.86
C ILE A 297 -8.69 -8.89 -1.96
N GLN A 298 -9.13 -8.61 -3.20
CA GLN A 298 -9.03 -9.60 -4.29
C GLN A 298 -7.58 -9.98 -4.58
N VAL A 299 -6.66 -9.01 -4.63
CA VAL A 299 -5.22 -9.27 -4.83
C VAL A 299 -4.65 -10.16 -3.72
N SER A 300 -5.07 -9.96 -2.47
CA SER A 300 -4.56 -10.78 -1.35
C SER A 300 -4.96 -12.25 -1.47
N HIS A 301 -6.06 -12.55 -2.17
CA HIS A 301 -6.61 -13.88 -2.30
C HIS A 301 -6.37 -14.59 -3.65
N ILE A 302 -5.65 -14.01 -4.62
CA ILE A 302 -5.43 -14.68 -5.94
C ILE A 302 -4.78 -16.07 -5.79
N VAL A 303 -3.89 -16.27 -4.81
CA VAL A 303 -3.24 -17.58 -4.58
C VAL A 303 -4.24 -18.63 -4.12
N SER A 304 -5.17 -18.24 -3.25
CA SER A 304 -6.22 -19.15 -2.76
C SER A 304 -7.36 -19.33 -3.77
N ASN A 305 -7.65 -18.28 -4.54
CA ASN A 305 -8.81 -18.18 -5.41
C ASN A 305 -8.43 -17.57 -6.77
N PRO A 306 -8.22 -18.38 -7.81
CA PRO A 306 -7.93 -17.89 -9.16
C PRO A 306 -9.05 -17.01 -9.75
N ASP A 307 -10.31 -17.19 -9.34
CA ASP A 307 -11.44 -16.36 -9.82
C ASP A 307 -11.35 -14.90 -9.31
N ALA A 308 -10.51 -14.63 -8.31
CA ALA A 308 -10.22 -13.28 -7.86
C ALA A 308 -9.57 -12.42 -8.96
N GLU A 309 -8.78 -13.02 -9.86
CA GLU A 309 -8.17 -12.31 -10.99
C GLU A 309 -9.23 -11.82 -11.99
N ALA A 310 -10.20 -12.68 -12.34
CA ALA A 310 -11.33 -12.29 -13.19
C ALA A 310 -12.21 -11.21 -12.53
N SER A 311 -12.36 -11.28 -11.20
CA SER A 311 -13.08 -10.28 -10.41
C SER A 311 -12.35 -8.92 -10.44
N LEU A 312 -11.01 -8.91 -10.38
CA LEU A 312 -10.20 -7.70 -10.51
C LEU A 312 -10.39 -7.02 -11.87
N GLU A 313 -10.36 -7.78 -12.97
CA GLU A 313 -10.60 -7.24 -14.31
C GLU A 313 -12.01 -6.66 -14.45
N THR A 314 -13.00 -7.35 -13.88
CA THR A 314 -14.40 -6.90 -13.89
C THR A 314 -14.57 -5.56 -13.16
N VAL A 315 -14.05 -5.44 -11.93
CA VAL A 315 -14.15 -4.20 -11.15
C VAL A 315 -13.36 -3.07 -11.78
N THR A 316 -12.21 -3.37 -12.38
CA THR A 316 -11.38 -2.44 -13.14
C THR A 316 -12.14 -1.84 -14.32
N SER A 317 -12.78 -2.68 -15.13
CA SER A 317 -13.64 -2.24 -16.24
C SER A 317 -14.85 -1.43 -15.75
N ALA A 318 -15.48 -1.84 -14.64
CA ALA A 318 -16.60 -1.13 -14.03
C ALA A 318 -16.19 0.26 -13.50
N GLN A 319 -15.00 0.39 -12.91
CA GLN A 319 -14.46 1.66 -12.43
C GLN A 319 -14.26 2.66 -13.56
N ARG A 320 -13.71 2.23 -14.71
CA ARG A 320 -13.57 3.12 -15.88
C ARG A 320 -14.93 3.62 -16.36
N LYS A 321 -15.90 2.71 -16.52
CA LYS A 321 -17.28 3.08 -16.90
C LYS A 321 -17.92 4.03 -15.90
N PHE A 322 -17.64 3.81 -14.61
CA PHE A 322 -18.11 4.68 -13.55
C PHE A 322 -17.56 6.11 -13.71
N ILE A 323 -16.24 6.28 -13.83
CA ILE A 323 -15.64 7.62 -14.00
C ILE A 323 -16.15 8.32 -15.27
N THR A 324 -16.25 7.61 -16.40
CA THR A 324 -16.85 8.17 -17.63
C THR A 324 -18.31 8.58 -17.40
N GLY A 325 -19.10 7.75 -16.72
CA GLY A 325 -20.49 8.06 -16.39
C GLY A 325 -20.63 9.30 -15.49
N VAL A 326 -19.71 9.48 -14.54
CA VAL A 326 -19.65 10.68 -13.67
C VAL A 326 -19.31 11.94 -14.48
N ILE A 327 -18.36 11.86 -15.41
CA ILE A 327 -18.04 13.01 -16.28
C ILE A 327 -19.26 13.39 -17.13
N ASP A 328 -19.89 12.40 -17.77
CA ASP A 328 -21.05 12.61 -18.62
C ASP A 328 -22.24 13.17 -17.85
N GLY A 329 -22.48 12.69 -16.63
CA GLY A 329 -23.59 13.19 -15.80
C GLY A 329 -23.36 14.63 -15.33
N PHE A 330 -22.12 15.03 -15.00
CA PHE A 330 -21.81 16.42 -14.68
C PHE A 330 -21.97 17.33 -15.89
N ALA A 331 -21.49 16.90 -17.06
CA ALA A 331 -21.72 17.64 -18.31
C ALA A 331 -23.23 17.82 -18.59
N LYS A 332 -24.03 16.75 -18.46
CA LYS A 332 -25.49 16.81 -18.65
C LYS A 332 -26.19 17.71 -17.63
N ALA A 333 -25.76 17.72 -16.37
CA ALA A 333 -26.31 18.62 -15.35
C ALA A 333 -26.14 20.09 -15.76
N ILE A 334 -24.94 20.47 -16.22
CA ILE A 334 -24.63 21.82 -16.70
C ILE A 334 -25.49 22.18 -17.92
N GLN A 335 -25.63 21.26 -18.88
CA GLN A 335 -26.47 21.46 -20.08
C GLN A 335 -27.95 21.64 -19.73
N ASN A 336 -28.48 20.84 -18.81
CA ASN A 336 -29.85 20.93 -18.35
C ASN A 336 -30.14 22.29 -17.69
N ASP A 337 -29.20 22.78 -16.88
CA ASP A 337 -29.30 24.12 -16.32
C ASP A 337 -29.18 25.21 -17.38
N ALA A 338 -28.24 25.08 -18.32
CA ALA A 338 -28.09 26.00 -19.45
C ALA A 338 -29.37 26.13 -20.29
N ALA A 339 -30.11 25.03 -20.48
CA ALA A 339 -31.38 25.03 -21.20
C ALA A 339 -32.47 25.85 -20.46
N ARG A 340 -32.43 25.88 -19.13
CA ARG A 340 -33.47 26.47 -18.27
C ARG A 340 -33.23 27.96 -17.97
N VAL A 341 -31.99 28.37 -17.78
CA VAL A 341 -31.66 29.73 -17.29
C VAL A 341 -31.61 30.77 -18.40
N SER A 342 -31.84 32.03 -18.02
CA SER A 342 -31.66 33.19 -18.89
C SER A 342 -30.18 33.61 -19.00
N GLY A 343 -29.87 34.55 -19.90
CA GLY A 343 -28.48 34.97 -20.16
C GLY A 343 -27.74 35.51 -18.93
N ILE A 344 -28.38 36.32 -18.08
CA ILE A 344 -27.74 36.91 -16.87
C ILE A 344 -27.56 35.83 -15.79
N GLU A 345 -28.57 34.98 -15.59
CA GLU A 345 -28.49 33.87 -14.62
C GLU A 345 -27.43 32.85 -15.02
N ALA A 346 -27.21 32.64 -16.32
CA ALA A 346 -26.17 31.76 -16.84
C ALA A 346 -24.76 32.21 -16.45
N GLU A 347 -24.49 33.52 -16.36
CA GLU A 347 -23.16 34.05 -16.00
C GLU A 347 -22.82 33.73 -14.54
N THR A 348 -23.78 33.94 -13.62
CA THR A 348 -23.64 33.57 -12.20
C THR A 348 -23.45 32.07 -12.06
N LEU A 349 -24.33 31.30 -12.70
CA LEU A 349 -24.30 29.84 -12.60
C LEU A 349 -23.02 29.24 -13.20
N TYR A 350 -22.49 29.83 -14.27
CA TYR A 350 -21.21 29.43 -14.85
C TYR A 350 -20.06 29.56 -13.83
N ARG A 351 -20.01 30.67 -13.08
CA ARG A 351 -18.98 30.88 -12.05
C ARG A 351 -19.12 29.93 -10.87
N GLU A 352 -20.34 29.62 -10.47
CA GLU A 352 -20.62 28.61 -9.44
C GLU A 352 -20.17 27.23 -9.90
N TYR A 353 -20.50 26.83 -11.12
CA TYR A 353 -20.01 25.56 -11.70
C TYR A 353 -18.49 25.52 -11.82
N LEU A 354 -17.84 26.61 -12.24
CA LEU A 354 -16.37 26.69 -12.25
C LEU A 354 -15.80 26.35 -10.88
N ALA A 355 -16.29 26.98 -9.81
CA ALA A 355 -15.83 26.72 -8.46
C ALA A 355 -16.07 25.26 -8.05
N SER A 356 -17.28 24.73 -8.25
CA SER A 356 -17.67 23.38 -7.82
C SER A 356 -16.97 22.25 -8.58
N LEU A 357 -16.66 22.44 -9.87
CA LEU A 357 -16.01 21.41 -10.70
C LEU A 357 -14.51 21.29 -10.45
N THR A 358 -13.89 22.32 -9.87
CA THR A 358 -12.43 22.43 -9.81
C THR A 358 -11.80 21.28 -9.06
N GLU A 359 -12.37 20.92 -7.91
CA GLU A 359 -11.89 19.82 -7.09
C GLU A 359 -11.97 18.49 -7.85
N PHE A 360 -13.12 18.15 -8.41
CA PHE A 360 -13.29 16.92 -9.20
C PHE A 360 -12.30 16.84 -10.36
N LEU A 361 -12.18 17.91 -11.14
CA LEU A 361 -11.29 17.97 -12.29
C LEU A 361 -9.81 17.90 -11.89
N SER A 362 -9.45 18.37 -10.70
CA SER A 362 -8.07 18.23 -10.18
C SER A 362 -7.67 16.77 -9.95
N LEU A 363 -8.65 15.89 -9.71
CA LEU A 363 -8.45 14.46 -9.50
C LEU A 363 -8.34 13.66 -10.82
N LEU A 364 -8.66 14.29 -11.96
CA LEU A 364 -8.51 13.69 -13.29
C LEU A 364 -7.09 13.93 -13.83
N GLU A 365 -6.52 12.92 -14.48
CA GLU A 365 -5.16 13.03 -15.05
C GLU A 365 -5.12 13.52 -16.49
N ASN A 366 -6.15 13.16 -17.27
CA ASN A 366 -6.21 13.46 -18.69
C ASN A 366 -7.19 14.61 -18.91
N ASP A 367 -6.68 15.74 -19.38
CA ASP A 367 -7.48 16.90 -19.75
C ASP A 367 -8.54 16.57 -20.83
N GLU A 368 -8.31 15.54 -21.66
CA GLU A 368 -9.30 15.04 -22.63
C GLU A 368 -10.53 14.44 -21.95
N LEU A 369 -10.37 13.83 -20.77
CA LEU A 369 -11.52 13.32 -20.00
C LEU A 369 -12.41 14.45 -19.51
N ALA A 370 -11.87 15.67 -19.36
CA ALA A 370 -12.65 16.84 -19.00
C ALA A 370 -13.37 17.50 -20.19
N GLN A 371 -13.15 17.04 -21.42
CA GLN A 371 -13.72 17.66 -22.63
C GLN A 371 -15.26 17.79 -22.60
N PRO A 372 -16.04 16.76 -22.21
CA PRO A 372 -17.51 16.89 -22.15
C PRO A 372 -17.96 18.02 -21.22
N ILE A 373 -17.26 18.21 -20.08
CA ILE A 373 -17.54 19.28 -19.13
C ILE A 373 -17.17 20.64 -19.74
N ASN A 374 -16.02 20.75 -20.42
CA ASN A 374 -15.62 21.97 -21.12
C ASN A 374 -16.64 22.40 -22.19
N GLU A 375 -17.19 21.45 -22.94
CA GLU A 375 -18.23 21.71 -23.95
C GLU A 375 -19.53 22.19 -23.31
N ALA A 376 -19.99 21.53 -22.24
CA ALA A 376 -21.17 21.95 -21.49
C ALA A 376 -21.01 23.35 -20.88
N MET A 377 -19.82 23.67 -20.33
CA MET A 377 -19.51 25.01 -19.82
C MET A 377 -19.54 26.06 -20.92
N ARG A 378 -19.05 25.74 -22.13
CA ARG A 378 -19.11 26.65 -23.29
C ARG A 378 -20.57 26.91 -23.72
N GLU A 379 -21.41 25.89 -23.68
CA GLU A 379 -22.84 26.01 -23.95
C GLU A 379 -23.53 26.94 -22.96
N LEU A 380 -23.26 26.77 -21.66
CA LEU A 380 -23.77 27.64 -20.60
C LEU A 380 -23.32 29.10 -20.79
N ALA A 381 -22.03 29.34 -21.06
CA ALA A 381 -21.54 30.69 -21.35
C ALA A 381 -22.18 31.29 -22.62
N GLY A 382 -22.50 30.45 -23.61
CA GLY A 382 -23.15 30.83 -24.86
C GLY A 382 -24.56 31.42 -24.71
N LYS A 383 -25.20 31.25 -23.55
CA LYS A 383 -26.49 31.88 -23.22
C LYS A 383 -26.40 33.40 -23.14
N SER A 384 -25.21 33.97 -22.93
CA SER A 384 -24.93 35.40 -22.95
C SER A 384 -23.81 35.71 -23.94
N GLN A 385 -24.13 36.40 -25.04
CA GLN A 385 -23.13 36.72 -26.08
C GLN A 385 -22.05 37.69 -25.57
N SER A 386 -22.36 38.58 -24.62
CA SER A 386 -21.35 39.40 -23.95
C SER A 386 -20.41 38.54 -23.12
N PHE A 387 -20.96 37.67 -22.28
CA PHE A 387 -20.15 36.85 -21.40
C PHE A 387 -19.30 35.81 -22.13
N SER A 388 -19.86 35.15 -23.15
CA SER A 388 -19.10 34.24 -24.01
C SER A 388 -17.89 34.94 -24.67
N ARG A 389 -18.03 36.21 -25.07
CA ARG A 389 -16.91 37.02 -25.56
C ARG A 389 -15.91 37.36 -24.46
N ASP A 390 -16.35 37.61 -23.24
CA ASP A 390 -15.46 37.89 -22.12
C ASP A 390 -14.67 36.65 -21.70
N VAL A 391 -15.31 35.47 -21.68
CA VAL A 391 -14.64 34.17 -21.49
C VAL A 391 -13.61 33.95 -22.60
N ALA A 392 -13.97 34.14 -23.87
CA ALA A 392 -13.04 33.98 -24.99
C ALA A 392 -11.84 34.94 -24.89
N LYS A 393 -12.07 36.23 -24.61
CA LYS A 393 -10.99 37.21 -24.40
C LYS A 393 -10.09 36.83 -23.23
N TYR A 394 -10.67 36.33 -22.14
CA TYR A 394 -9.90 35.87 -20.99
C TYR A 394 -9.05 34.64 -21.35
N THR A 395 -9.60 33.67 -22.07
CA THR A 395 -8.86 32.53 -22.60
C THR A 395 -7.71 32.99 -23.49
N ASP A 396 -7.95 33.93 -24.41
CA ASP A 396 -6.90 34.47 -25.29
C ASP A 396 -5.80 35.19 -24.48
N ALA A 397 -6.18 35.95 -23.45
CA ALA A 397 -5.24 36.69 -22.60
C ALA A 397 -4.41 35.78 -21.68
N THR A 398 -4.99 34.69 -21.18
CA THR A 398 -4.36 33.82 -20.17
C THR A 398 -3.76 32.53 -20.73
N GLY A 399 -4.23 32.03 -21.87
CA GLY A 399 -3.78 30.77 -22.45
C GLY A 399 -2.30 30.79 -22.83
N ASP A 400 -1.83 31.83 -23.51
CA ASP A 400 -0.40 31.98 -23.83
C ASP A 400 0.47 32.17 -22.59
N LEU A 401 -0.06 32.88 -21.59
CA LEU A 401 0.60 33.09 -20.32
C LEU A 401 0.78 31.76 -19.56
N LEU A 402 -0.27 30.95 -19.44
CA LEU A 402 -0.24 29.63 -18.80
C LEU A 402 0.71 28.69 -19.55
N ARG A 403 0.67 28.66 -20.89
CA ARG A 403 1.63 27.89 -21.71
C ARG A 403 3.07 28.34 -21.52
N TRP A 404 3.32 29.65 -21.43
CA TRP A 404 4.65 30.18 -21.15
C TRP A 404 5.13 29.81 -19.75
N ARG A 405 4.29 30.01 -18.73
CA ARG A 405 4.54 29.63 -17.34
C ARG A 405 4.89 28.15 -17.20
N LYS A 406 4.13 27.27 -17.85
CA LYS A 406 4.40 25.82 -17.88
C LYS A 406 5.75 25.47 -18.49
N ARG A 407 6.11 26.10 -19.62
CA ARG A 407 7.44 25.93 -20.23
C ARG A 407 8.56 26.41 -19.31
N MET A 408 8.39 27.57 -18.68
CA MET A 408 9.39 28.15 -17.77
C MET A 408 9.59 27.30 -16.51
N ALA A 409 8.49 26.86 -15.87
CA ALA A 409 8.55 25.99 -14.71
C ALA A 409 9.26 24.66 -15.02
N THR A 410 8.93 24.05 -16.18
CA THR A 410 9.57 22.83 -16.65
C THR A 410 11.06 23.03 -16.91
N ALA A 411 11.43 24.09 -17.64
CA ALA A 411 12.82 24.39 -17.96
C ALA A 411 13.67 24.67 -16.71
N ARG A 412 13.11 25.38 -15.71
CA ARG A 412 13.78 25.63 -14.43
C ARG A 412 14.04 24.34 -13.65
N ALA A 413 13.04 23.46 -13.53
CA ALA A 413 13.22 22.17 -12.87
C ALA A 413 14.28 21.31 -13.57
N GLN A 414 14.27 21.23 -14.91
CA GLN A 414 15.27 20.49 -15.68
C GLN A 414 16.69 21.05 -15.49
N ALA A 415 16.82 22.38 -15.47
CA ALA A 415 18.10 23.03 -15.20
C ALA A 415 18.62 22.71 -13.79
N TRP A 416 17.73 22.72 -12.79
CA TRP A 416 18.08 22.37 -11.41
C TRP A 416 18.49 20.90 -11.27
N GLN A 417 17.72 19.99 -11.89
CA GLN A 417 18.03 18.57 -11.93
C GLN A 417 19.41 18.31 -12.52
N THR A 418 19.74 18.97 -13.64
CA THR A 418 21.03 18.82 -14.32
C THR A 418 22.18 19.42 -13.52
N LYS A 419 21.98 20.60 -12.93
CA LYS A 419 23.02 21.33 -12.19
C LYS A 419 23.45 20.59 -10.93
N GLU A 420 22.49 20.07 -10.17
CA GLU A 420 22.74 19.42 -8.88
C GLU A 420 22.89 17.89 -9.00
N GLY A 421 22.72 17.31 -10.19
CA GLY A 421 22.88 15.88 -10.43
C GLY A 421 21.77 15.02 -9.83
N TYR A 422 20.53 15.51 -9.84
CA TYR A 422 19.37 14.74 -9.40
C TYR A 422 19.19 13.50 -10.27
N VAL A 423 18.94 12.37 -9.61
CA VAL A 423 18.55 11.13 -10.29
C VAL A 423 17.03 11.01 -10.17
N SER A 424 16.36 10.62 -11.27
CA SER A 424 14.93 10.31 -11.17
C SER A 424 14.75 9.14 -10.21
N PHE A 425 13.71 9.19 -9.39
CA PHE A 425 13.48 8.12 -8.42
C PHE A 425 13.30 6.75 -9.11
N GLU A 426 12.66 6.75 -10.28
CA GLU A 426 12.54 5.57 -11.12
C GLU A 426 13.91 5.04 -11.59
N ASP A 427 14.82 5.93 -12.03
CA ASP A 427 16.14 5.53 -12.48
C ASP A 427 17.03 5.09 -11.32
N LEU A 428 16.88 5.66 -10.13
CA LEU A 428 17.60 5.20 -8.93
C LEU A 428 17.31 3.72 -8.68
N LEU A 429 16.04 3.34 -8.76
CA LEU A 429 15.57 1.97 -8.52
C LEU A 429 15.79 1.03 -9.72
N LYS A 430 15.87 1.55 -10.97
CA LYS A 430 16.18 0.74 -12.17
C LYS A 430 17.66 0.56 -12.43
N SER A 431 18.46 1.60 -12.24
CA SER A 431 19.92 1.63 -12.54
C SER A 431 20.67 0.68 -11.61
N GLU A 432 20.17 0.55 -10.40
CA GLU A 432 20.49 -0.55 -9.53
C GLU A 432 19.49 -1.67 -9.79
N LYS A 433 19.86 -2.55 -10.72
CA LYS A 433 19.65 -3.98 -10.45
C LYS A 433 20.30 -4.26 -9.09
N ILE A 434 19.54 -4.06 -8.01
CA ILE A 434 19.75 -4.58 -6.67
C ILE A 434 20.01 -6.08 -6.90
N GLY A 435 21.28 -6.46 -6.97
CA GLY A 435 21.71 -7.80 -7.40
C GLY A 435 22.45 -7.95 -8.73
N LYS A 436 23.18 -6.97 -9.26
CA LYS A 436 24.35 -7.36 -10.08
C LYS A 436 25.42 -7.95 -9.16
N LEU A 437 25.37 -9.28 -8.99
CA LEU A 437 26.49 -10.17 -8.69
C LEU A 437 27.58 -9.54 -7.80
N GLU A 438 27.34 -9.43 -6.49
CA GLU A 438 28.48 -9.48 -5.59
C GLU A 438 28.96 -10.93 -5.54
N ARG A 439 29.99 -11.21 -6.36
CA ARG A 439 30.77 -12.44 -6.28
C ARG A 439 31.57 -12.45 -4.98
N SER A 440 30.92 -12.64 -3.84
CA SER A 440 31.62 -13.12 -2.66
C SER A 440 31.80 -14.64 -2.81
N ARG A 441 33.01 -15.05 -3.24
CA ARG A 441 33.49 -16.46 -3.29
C ARG A 441 33.05 -17.37 -4.45
N GLY A 442 32.61 -16.83 -5.59
CA GLY A 442 32.54 -17.59 -6.84
C GLY A 442 31.36 -18.57 -6.97
N GLU A 443 30.33 -18.46 -6.13
CA GLU A 443 29.04 -19.12 -6.32
C GLU A 443 28.06 -18.12 -6.96
N ASP A 444 27.42 -18.50 -8.07
CA ASP A 444 26.34 -17.72 -8.68
C ASP A 444 25.09 -17.87 -7.79
N ILE A 445 24.81 -16.86 -6.96
CA ILE A 445 23.56 -16.79 -6.19
C ILE A 445 22.50 -16.20 -7.13
N GLU A 446 21.42 -16.94 -7.37
CA GLU A 446 20.23 -16.39 -8.04
C GLU A 446 19.70 -15.19 -7.23
N ILE A 447 19.48 -14.09 -7.94
CA ILE A 447 19.25 -12.74 -7.41
C ILE A 447 17.92 -12.61 -6.64
N ASP A 448 17.08 -13.64 -6.66
CA ASP A 448 15.78 -13.67 -5.98
C ASP A 448 15.87 -13.72 -4.44
N VAL A 449 17.07 -13.84 -3.85
CA VAL A 449 17.28 -14.08 -2.41
C VAL A 449 17.99 -12.92 -1.68
N ARG A 450 17.70 -11.66 -2.02
CA ARG A 450 17.88 -10.58 -1.03
C ARG A 450 16.61 -10.47 -0.22
N THR A 451 16.71 -10.50 1.11
CA THR A 451 15.55 -10.09 1.90
C THR A 451 15.26 -8.63 1.61
N TRP A 452 14.00 -8.24 1.77
CA TRP A 452 13.64 -6.83 1.87
C TRP A 452 14.45 -6.09 2.95
N LEU A 453 14.99 -6.75 3.99
CA LEU A 453 15.88 -6.13 4.99
C LEU A 453 17.23 -5.80 4.37
N ASP A 454 17.79 -6.71 3.58
CA ASP A 454 19.05 -6.46 2.85
C ASP A 454 18.87 -5.34 1.83
N GLU A 455 17.73 -5.34 1.13
CA GLU A 455 17.38 -4.27 0.21
C GLU A 455 17.22 -2.94 0.96
N LEU A 456 16.51 -2.92 2.10
CA LEU A 456 16.30 -1.74 2.92
C LEU A 456 17.61 -1.21 3.48
N ASN A 457 18.43 -2.09 4.04
CA ASN A 457 19.73 -1.76 4.62
C ASN A 457 20.66 -1.23 3.54
N PHE A 458 20.72 -1.88 2.39
CA PHE A 458 21.49 -1.41 1.26
C PHE A 458 21.01 -0.04 0.76
N MET A 459 19.69 0.18 0.61
CA MET A 459 19.13 1.48 0.24
C MET A 459 19.49 2.55 1.27
N ARG A 460 19.40 2.23 2.56
CA ARG A 460 19.77 3.13 3.66
C ARG A 460 21.26 3.48 3.62
N GLU A 461 22.13 2.48 3.51
CA GLU A 461 23.58 2.65 3.45
C GLU A 461 24.04 3.42 2.20
N LYS A 462 23.41 3.18 1.05
CA LYS A 462 23.84 3.78 -0.22
C LYS A 462 23.24 5.15 -0.48
N PHE A 463 22.03 5.41 0.01
CA PHE A 463 21.25 6.57 -0.43
C PHE A 463 20.81 7.51 0.69
N VAL A 464 20.74 7.02 1.92
CA VAL A 464 20.35 7.79 3.11
C VAL A 464 21.57 8.24 3.92
N ASP A 465 22.79 8.07 3.38
CA ASP A 465 24.04 8.47 4.02
C ASP A 465 24.03 9.98 4.37
N PRO A 466 24.11 10.35 5.67
CA PRO A 466 24.16 11.75 6.09
C PRO A 466 25.37 12.51 5.56
N GLU A 467 26.49 11.81 5.27
CA GLU A 467 27.71 12.43 4.74
C GLU A 467 27.62 12.68 3.23
N ASN A 468 26.79 11.92 2.52
CA ASN A 468 26.61 12.04 1.07
C ASN A 468 25.15 11.77 0.65
N PRO A 469 24.20 12.64 1.03
CA PRO A 469 22.79 12.42 0.79
C PRO A 469 22.47 12.36 -0.71
N LYS A 470 21.70 11.36 -1.13
CA LYS A 470 21.30 11.24 -2.52
C LYS A 470 20.20 12.25 -2.87
N LEU A 471 20.43 12.99 -3.95
CA LEU A 471 19.43 13.91 -4.52
C LEU A 471 18.53 13.17 -5.51
N VAL A 472 17.23 13.17 -5.20
CA VAL A 472 16.20 12.46 -5.95
C VAL A 472 15.09 13.41 -6.38
N SER A 473 14.51 13.16 -7.55
CA SER A 473 13.30 13.86 -8.00
C SER A 473 12.14 12.91 -8.20
N VAL A 474 10.96 13.34 -7.79
CA VAL A 474 9.71 12.58 -7.82
C VAL A 474 8.61 13.41 -8.48
N ASP A 475 7.78 12.74 -9.26
CA ASP A 475 6.70 13.34 -10.04
C ASP A 475 5.32 13.09 -9.41
N ASN A 476 4.36 13.96 -9.76
CA ASN A 476 2.93 13.85 -9.44
C ASN A 476 2.64 13.73 -7.94
N LEU A 477 2.88 14.79 -7.19
CA LEU A 477 2.75 14.83 -5.75
C LEU A 477 1.45 15.51 -5.34
N VAL A 478 0.70 14.87 -4.45
CA VAL A 478 -0.57 15.42 -3.94
C VAL A 478 -0.58 15.37 -2.42
N LEU A 479 -1.14 16.39 -1.77
CA LEU A 479 -1.27 16.46 -0.31
C LEU A 479 -2.27 15.42 0.22
N SER A 480 -1.86 14.66 1.24
CA SER A 480 -2.80 13.98 2.13
C SER A 480 -3.24 14.95 3.22
N GLU A 481 -4.54 15.20 3.28
CA GLU A 481 -5.14 16.07 4.27
C GLU A 481 -4.91 15.59 5.71
N GLN A 482 -4.87 14.28 5.94
CA GLN A 482 -4.68 13.71 7.27
C GLN A 482 -3.21 13.71 7.71
N LYS A 483 -2.31 13.27 6.81
CA LYS A 483 -0.90 13.07 7.16
C LYS A 483 -0.07 14.35 7.04
N GLN A 484 -0.61 15.40 6.42
CA GLN A 484 0.08 16.67 6.19
C GLN A 484 1.43 16.45 5.48
N GLN A 485 1.43 15.53 4.52
CA GLN A 485 2.55 15.13 3.68
C GLN A 485 2.08 15.00 2.25
N LEU A 486 2.99 15.25 1.30
CA LEU A 486 2.74 15.01 -0.11
C LEU A 486 3.06 13.56 -0.44
N PHE A 487 2.29 12.96 -1.33
CA PHE A 487 2.52 11.60 -1.77
C PHE A 487 2.59 11.51 -3.29
N SER A 488 3.51 10.67 -3.77
CA SER A 488 3.52 10.27 -5.17
C SER A 488 2.62 9.05 -5.39
N PRO A 489 2.08 8.87 -6.61
CA PRO A 489 1.46 7.62 -7.01
C PRO A 489 2.45 6.48 -6.95
N VAL A 490 1.91 5.29 -6.71
CA VAL A 490 2.67 4.06 -6.77
C VAL A 490 2.95 3.75 -8.23
N GLN A 491 4.22 3.78 -8.62
CA GLN A 491 4.68 3.40 -9.97
C GLN A 491 5.71 2.30 -9.82
N ASN A 492 5.59 1.21 -10.60
CA ASN A 492 6.56 0.11 -10.58
C ASN A 492 7.00 -0.35 -9.16
N LEU A 493 6.05 -0.38 -8.21
CA LEU A 493 6.25 -0.77 -6.80
C LEU A 493 7.09 0.20 -5.95
N TYR A 494 7.06 1.49 -6.28
CA TYR A 494 7.67 2.52 -5.46
C TYR A 494 6.74 3.72 -5.34
N CYS A 495 6.83 4.43 -4.21
CA CYS A 495 6.24 5.74 -4.03
C CYS A 495 7.14 6.58 -3.11
N ALA A 496 6.84 7.87 -3.04
CA ALA A 496 7.53 8.76 -2.14
C ALA A 496 6.53 9.52 -1.27
N THR A 497 6.97 9.82 -0.05
CA THR A 497 6.43 10.88 0.78
C THR A 497 7.36 12.08 0.65
N VAL A 498 6.79 13.27 0.55
CA VAL A 498 7.56 14.51 0.52
C VAL A 498 7.02 15.40 1.62
N GLU A 499 7.92 15.94 2.44
CA GLU A 499 7.54 16.94 3.44
C GLU A 499 6.87 18.13 2.74
N VAL A 500 5.82 18.71 3.34
CA VAL A 500 5.17 19.87 2.75
C VAL A 500 6.16 21.05 2.78
N PRO A 501 6.52 21.62 1.62
CA PRO A 501 7.50 22.69 1.56
C PRO A 501 6.95 23.94 2.25
N LYS A 502 7.81 24.64 3.00
CA LYS A 502 7.45 25.94 3.56
C LYS A 502 7.41 26.99 2.44
N ALA A 503 6.19 27.43 2.13
CA ALA A 503 5.83 28.63 1.37
C ALA A 503 6.36 28.78 -0.06
N ALA A 504 5.66 28.19 -1.05
CA ALA A 504 5.64 28.69 -2.43
C ALA A 504 4.74 29.96 -2.60
N SER A 505 4.58 30.73 -1.52
CA SER A 505 3.52 31.75 -1.39
C SER A 505 3.69 32.93 -2.37
N GLN A 506 4.93 33.32 -2.67
CA GLN A 506 5.21 34.39 -3.62
C GLN A 506 4.87 33.99 -5.05
N GLU A 507 5.25 32.80 -5.48
CA GLU A 507 4.95 32.29 -6.83
C GLU A 507 3.45 32.05 -7.02
N LEU A 508 2.78 31.56 -5.98
CA LEU A 508 1.31 31.47 -5.94
C LEU A 508 0.66 32.86 -6.05
N ALA A 509 1.12 33.84 -5.27
CA ALA A 509 0.59 35.20 -5.33
C ALA A 509 0.77 35.82 -6.71
N GLN A 510 1.92 35.58 -7.36
CA GLN A 510 2.17 36.03 -8.72
C GLN A 510 1.26 35.32 -9.74
N LEU A 511 1.06 34.00 -9.61
CA LEU A 511 0.11 33.25 -10.45
C LEU A 511 -1.31 33.80 -10.31
N MET A 512 -1.75 34.05 -9.08
CA MET A 512 -3.06 34.62 -8.81
C MET A 512 -3.20 36.02 -9.42
N ALA A 513 -2.19 36.89 -9.25
CA ALA A 513 -2.18 38.23 -9.83
C ALA A 513 -2.23 38.21 -11.37
N ASP A 514 -1.44 37.34 -11.99
CA ASP A 514 -1.40 37.13 -13.45
C ASP A 514 -2.74 36.65 -14.00
N LEU A 515 -3.44 35.80 -13.26
CA LEU A 515 -4.77 35.29 -13.61
C LEU A 515 -5.90 36.19 -13.10
N GLN A 516 -5.58 37.38 -12.57
CA GLN A 516 -6.55 38.30 -11.97
C GLN A 516 -7.44 37.64 -10.90
N ALA A 517 -6.96 36.56 -10.31
CA ALA A 517 -7.57 35.92 -9.15
C ALA A 517 -7.19 36.72 -7.92
N ASN A 518 -8.17 37.11 -7.10
CA ASN A 518 -7.90 37.84 -5.87
C ASN A 518 -8.58 37.19 -4.66
N SER A 519 -8.01 37.42 -3.48
CA SER A 519 -8.54 36.92 -2.19
C SER A 519 -9.92 37.49 -1.86
N SER A 520 -10.39 38.49 -2.60
CA SER A 520 -11.69 39.17 -2.45
C SER A 520 -12.80 38.62 -3.37
N GLY A 521 -12.58 37.46 -4.00
CA GLY A 521 -13.63 36.70 -4.70
C GLY A 521 -13.70 36.90 -6.22
N ALA A 522 -12.71 37.55 -6.84
CA ALA A 522 -12.54 37.44 -8.29
C ALA A 522 -11.91 36.08 -8.62
N TYR A 523 -12.68 35.22 -9.27
CA TYR A 523 -12.24 33.91 -9.74
C TYR A 523 -11.88 33.96 -11.23
N PRO A 524 -10.87 33.19 -11.66
CA PRO A 524 -10.61 32.91 -13.06
C PRO A 524 -11.88 32.58 -13.86
N LEU A 525 -11.92 32.99 -15.13
CA LEU A 525 -13.10 32.79 -16.01
C LEU A 525 -13.09 31.48 -16.81
N THR A 526 -12.09 30.63 -16.60
CA THR A 526 -11.91 29.38 -17.35
C THR A 526 -11.50 28.26 -16.42
N LEU A 527 -11.92 27.02 -16.73
CA LEU A 527 -11.53 25.84 -15.97
C LEU A 527 -10.01 25.66 -15.88
N GLU A 528 -9.25 25.88 -16.95
CA GLU A 528 -7.78 25.75 -16.95
C GLU A 528 -7.12 26.69 -15.93
N ALA A 529 -7.45 27.98 -15.97
CA ALA A 529 -6.93 28.96 -15.03
C ALA A 529 -7.41 28.72 -13.58
N GLN A 530 -8.66 28.28 -13.40
CA GLN A 530 -9.20 27.94 -12.09
C GLN A 530 -8.48 26.72 -11.49
N LEU A 531 -8.24 25.68 -12.29
CA LEU A 531 -7.45 24.51 -11.92
C LEU A 531 -6.01 24.88 -11.60
N ALA A 532 -5.40 25.79 -12.36
CA ALA A 532 -4.05 26.27 -12.09
C ALA A 532 -3.91 26.88 -10.69
N VAL A 533 -4.84 27.74 -10.30
CA VAL A 533 -4.88 28.34 -8.96
C VAL A 533 -5.18 27.29 -7.90
N TYR A 534 -6.17 26.44 -8.15
CA TYR A 534 -6.59 25.41 -7.19
C TYR A 534 -5.49 24.41 -6.89
N ARG A 535 -4.84 23.84 -7.91
CA ARG A 535 -3.73 22.90 -7.75
C ARG A 535 -2.60 23.52 -6.93
N ALA A 536 -2.28 24.79 -7.21
CA ALA A 536 -1.25 25.51 -6.47
C ALA A 536 -1.64 25.77 -4.99
N LEU A 537 -2.91 26.06 -4.71
CA LEU A 537 -3.42 26.24 -3.34
C LEU A 537 -3.45 24.93 -2.53
N HIS A 538 -3.68 23.80 -3.20
CA HIS A 538 -3.83 22.49 -2.58
C HIS A 538 -2.56 21.63 -2.69
N TYR A 539 -1.41 22.25 -2.99
CA TYR A 539 -0.11 21.58 -3.05
C TYR A 539 -0.07 20.37 -4.02
N ASP A 540 -0.81 20.44 -5.13
CA ASP A 540 -0.71 19.48 -6.23
C ASP A 540 0.49 19.85 -7.11
N TYR A 541 1.63 19.24 -6.81
CA TYR A 541 2.89 19.50 -7.49
C TYR A 541 3.10 18.48 -8.61
N ALA A 542 3.45 18.98 -9.79
CA ALA A 542 3.85 18.13 -10.90
C ALA A 542 5.17 17.39 -10.60
N GLN A 543 6.06 18.00 -9.82
CA GLN A 543 7.37 17.43 -9.46
C GLN A 543 7.95 18.09 -8.20
N ALA A 544 8.75 17.34 -7.44
CA ALA A 544 9.66 17.88 -6.43
C ALA A 544 11.03 17.23 -6.53
N GLY A 545 12.06 17.93 -6.07
CA GLY A 545 13.38 17.35 -5.88
C GLY A 545 13.91 17.69 -4.51
N GLY A 546 14.52 16.71 -3.87
CA GLY A 546 15.01 16.82 -2.51
C GLY A 546 16.08 15.81 -2.14
N VAL A 547 16.39 15.79 -0.86
CA VAL A 547 17.28 14.79 -0.25
C VAL A 547 16.43 13.60 0.17
N LEU A 548 16.87 12.40 -0.18
CA LEU A 548 16.31 11.17 0.37
C LEU A 548 16.76 11.03 1.84
N THR A 549 15.81 11.10 2.78
CA THR A 549 16.09 11.07 4.22
C THR A 549 15.79 9.74 4.88
N GLU A 550 14.92 8.93 4.27
CA GLU A 550 14.56 7.62 4.79
C GLU A 550 13.97 6.75 3.67
N VAL A 551 14.13 5.43 3.82
CA VAL A 551 13.47 4.42 3.00
C VAL A 551 12.80 3.41 3.92
N GLU A 552 11.55 3.11 3.62
CA GLU A 552 10.68 2.13 4.27
C GLU A 552 10.09 1.18 3.21
N PHE A 553 9.54 0.06 3.66
CA PHE A 553 8.78 -0.86 2.82
C PHE A 553 7.37 -1.05 3.38
N GLU A 554 6.37 -0.96 2.50
CA GLU A 554 4.96 -1.22 2.83
C GLU A 554 4.39 -2.26 1.85
N GLY A 555 3.64 -3.24 2.37
CA GLY A 555 2.92 -4.19 1.52
C GLY A 555 1.76 -3.49 0.79
N ARG A 556 1.71 -3.55 -0.55
CA ARG A 556 0.69 -2.85 -1.33
C ARG A 556 -0.74 -3.25 -0.98
N VAL A 557 -0.95 -4.54 -0.72
CA VAL A 557 -2.25 -5.07 -0.27
C VAL A 557 -2.71 -4.38 1.01
N THR A 558 -1.81 -4.16 1.97
CA THR A 558 -2.12 -3.41 3.19
C THR A 558 -2.44 -1.96 2.89
N GLN A 559 -1.67 -1.30 2.02
CA GLN A 559 -1.94 0.08 1.67
C GLN A 559 -3.37 0.25 1.12
N PHE A 560 -3.81 -0.66 0.25
CA PHE A 560 -5.19 -0.63 -0.26
C PHE A 560 -6.23 -0.91 0.81
N ALA A 561 -5.94 -1.85 1.70
CA ALA A 561 -6.82 -2.20 2.81
C ALA A 561 -7.01 -1.04 3.80
N LYS A 562 -5.95 -0.26 4.06
CA LYS A 562 -5.94 0.90 4.95
C LYS A 562 -6.30 2.22 4.26
N CYS A 563 -6.47 2.21 2.94
CA CYS A 563 -6.73 3.41 2.16
C CYS A 563 -7.98 4.13 2.67
N ASP A 564 -7.88 5.44 2.82
CA ASP A 564 -9.03 6.32 3.08
C ASP A 564 -9.21 7.35 1.96
N SER A 565 -10.21 8.22 2.10
CA SER A 565 -10.51 9.26 1.12
C SER A 565 -9.37 10.26 0.95
N SER A 566 -8.47 10.41 1.94
CA SER A 566 -7.30 11.27 1.86
C SER A 566 -6.12 10.58 1.15
N ASP A 567 -6.06 9.25 1.16
CA ASP A 567 -5.06 8.47 0.41
C ASP A 567 -5.39 8.38 -1.10
N MET A 568 -6.59 8.77 -1.53
CA MET A 568 -6.95 8.94 -2.96
C MET A 568 -6.05 9.95 -3.69
N ALA A 569 -5.40 10.86 -2.95
CA ALA A 569 -4.33 11.72 -3.43
C ALA A 569 -3.20 10.92 -4.11
N ARG A 570 -2.91 9.71 -3.62
CA ARG A 570 -1.87 8.82 -4.16
C ARG A 570 -2.25 8.25 -5.52
N GLU A 571 -3.49 7.82 -5.72
CA GLU A 571 -3.82 6.99 -6.89
C GLU A 571 -4.37 7.80 -8.07
N ARG A 572 -4.93 9.01 -7.85
CA ARG A 572 -5.72 9.80 -8.82
C ARG A 572 -6.85 8.95 -9.46
N LEU A 573 -7.88 9.54 -10.05
CA LEU A 573 -9.08 8.76 -10.43
C LEU A 573 -8.86 7.78 -11.60
N SER A 574 -7.78 7.92 -12.37
CA SER A 574 -7.57 7.19 -13.64
C SER A 574 -6.25 6.41 -13.75
N ARG A 575 -5.34 6.48 -12.76
CA ARG A 575 -3.97 5.97 -12.93
C ARG A 575 -3.80 4.48 -12.62
N PHE A 576 -4.86 3.84 -12.16
CA PHE A 576 -4.74 2.57 -11.45
C PHE A 576 -4.41 1.35 -12.35
N GLU A 577 -4.46 1.42 -13.69
CA GLU A 577 -4.80 0.19 -14.45
C GLU A 577 -4.03 -0.16 -15.73
N GLU A 578 -3.22 0.70 -16.34
CA GLU A 578 -2.77 0.33 -17.70
C GLU A 578 -1.66 -0.73 -17.77
N LYS A 579 -0.93 -1.04 -16.67
CA LYS A 579 0.24 -1.94 -16.72
C LYS A 579 0.54 -2.75 -15.45
N MET A 580 -0.44 -2.99 -14.58
CA MET A 580 -0.18 -3.71 -13.34
C MET A 580 -0.23 -5.23 -13.55
N ASN A 581 0.90 -5.90 -13.33
CA ASN A 581 0.95 -7.35 -13.18
C ASN A 581 0.54 -7.69 -11.74
N TRP A 582 -0.65 -8.27 -11.57
CA TRP A 582 -1.21 -8.60 -10.26
C TRP A 582 -0.36 -9.61 -9.49
N GLU A 583 0.32 -10.52 -10.18
CA GLU A 583 1.29 -11.44 -9.57
C GLU A 583 2.48 -10.69 -8.96
N LEU A 584 3.00 -9.66 -9.65
CA LEU A 584 4.08 -8.82 -9.10
C LEU A 584 3.66 -8.02 -7.86
N LEU A 585 2.38 -7.66 -7.74
CA LEU A 585 1.85 -6.94 -6.58
C LEU A 585 1.71 -7.82 -5.33
N GLN A 586 1.48 -9.12 -5.51
CA GLN A 586 1.55 -10.09 -4.41
C GLN A 586 2.99 -10.33 -3.96
N LEU A 587 3.93 -10.26 -4.89
CA LEU A 587 5.31 -10.69 -4.67
C LEU A 587 6.23 -9.60 -4.10
N ARG A 588 5.87 -8.31 -4.24
CA ARG A 588 6.76 -7.19 -3.91
C ARG A 588 6.11 -6.12 -3.05
N ASN A 589 6.84 -5.71 -2.02
CA ASN A 589 6.53 -4.52 -1.23
C ASN A 589 6.74 -3.26 -2.07
N ILE A 590 6.05 -2.19 -1.69
CA ILE A 590 6.31 -0.84 -2.18
C ILE A 590 7.47 -0.26 -1.38
N SER A 591 8.49 0.24 -2.07
CA SER A 591 9.50 1.10 -1.45
C SER A 591 8.87 2.48 -1.22
N ILE A 592 8.80 2.91 0.03
CA ILE A 592 8.39 4.26 0.41
C ILE A 592 9.64 5.06 0.74
N SER A 593 9.90 6.08 -0.06
CA SER A 593 11.02 6.98 0.14
C SER A 593 10.55 8.30 0.71
N HIS A 594 11.12 8.70 1.84
CA HIS A 594 10.83 10.00 2.47
C HIS A 594 11.83 11.03 1.97
N ILE A 595 11.31 12.13 1.44
CA ILE A 595 12.10 13.15 0.77
C ILE A 595 11.88 14.50 1.45
N LYS A 596 12.98 15.12 1.83
CA LYS A 596 12.99 16.53 2.24
C LYS A 596 13.18 17.41 1.01
N PRO A 597 12.15 18.16 0.55
CA PRO A 597 12.23 18.90 -0.70
C PRO A 597 13.20 20.08 -0.59
N LYS A 598 13.99 20.28 -1.64
CA LYS A 598 14.77 21.49 -1.88
C LYS A 598 14.08 22.42 -2.87
N TRP A 599 13.28 21.86 -3.76
CA TRP A 599 12.47 22.61 -4.72
C TRP A 599 11.18 21.85 -5.04
N VAL A 600 10.18 22.59 -5.47
CA VAL A 600 8.91 22.05 -5.96
C VAL A 600 8.48 22.75 -7.24
N ARG A 601 7.70 22.03 -8.05
CA ARG A 601 7.20 22.51 -9.33
C ARG A 601 5.74 22.15 -9.48
N THR A 602 4.88 23.15 -9.64
CA THR A 602 3.52 22.94 -10.15
C THR A 602 3.55 22.86 -11.68
N ASP A 603 2.40 22.79 -12.33
CA ASP A 603 2.36 22.98 -13.79
C ASP A 603 2.73 24.40 -14.22
N TYR A 604 2.72 25.40 -13.34
CA TYR A 604 2.76 26.82 -13.74
C TYR A 604 3.84 27.66 -13.06
N PHE A 605 4.54 27.11 -12.07
CA PHE A 605 5.71 27.75 -11.48
C PHE A 605 6.67 26.74 -10.87
N PHE A 606 7.88 27.22 -10.62
CA PHE A 606 8.94 26.53 -9.90
C PHE A 606 9.27 27.35 -8.66
N ALA A 607 9.37 26.71 -7.50
CA ALA A 607 9.73 27.36 -6.25
C ALA A 607 10.96 26.67 -5.63
N ASP A 608 11.93 27.48 -5.24
CA ASP A 608 13.06 27.07 -4.41
C ASP A 608 12.63 27.11 -2.94
N VAL A 609 12.79 25.97 -2.25
CA VAL A 609 12.33 25.76 -0.87
C VAL A 609 13.47 26.01 0.12
N GLU A 610 14.74 25.95 -0.30
CA GLU A 610 15.88 26.25 0.59
C GLU A 610 16.07 27.76 0.81
N ASP A 611 15.72 28.57 -0.19
CA ASP A 611 15.91 30.04 -0.19
C ASP A 611 14.66 30.84 0.25
N SER A 612 13.60 30.17 0.70
CA SER A 612 12.37 30.83 1.18
C SER A 612 12.49 31.19 2.67
N PRO A 613 12.52 32.49 3.06
CA PRO A 613 12.79 32.95 4.43
C PRO A 613 11.75 32.54 5.48
#